data_AF-A0A8J4P3K5-F1
#
_entry.id   AF-A0A8J4P3K5-F1
#
_cell.length_a   1.000
_cell.length_b   1.000
_cell.length_c   1.000
_cell.angle_alpha   90.00
_cell.angle_beta   90.00
_cell.angle_gamma   90.00
#
_symmetry.space_group_name_H-M   'P 1'
#
loop_
_entity.id
_entity.type
_entity.pdbx_description
1 polymer ?
#
loop_
_entity_poly.entity_id
_entity_poly.type
_entity_poly.pdbx_seq_one_letter_code
_entity_poly.pdbx_strand_id
1 'polypeptide(L)'
;TALSISNALIGTDLKVKLLLYTRQNPNCAEELDSTASKHLDVTKKTTFIIHGYRLTGSIPVWIPDLVHLLLSVEDMNVIVVDWNQGATTLIYSNASRNCKKVAEILKKLIDEMLVDGASLDSLHMIGVSLGAHISGFVGQMFDGTLGRITGK
;
A
#
# COMPACT_ATOMS: atom_id res chain seq x y z
N THR A 1 2.17 -1.86 -17.25
CA THR A 1 3.21 -1.73 -18.29
C THR A 1 4.56 -1.82 -17.62
N ALA A 2 5.47 -2.68 -18.12
CA ALA A 2 6.80 -2.82 -17.54
C ALA A 2 7.63 -1.54 -17.77
N LEU A 3 8.38 -1.10 -16.75
CA LEU A 3 9.26 0.08 -16.85
C LEU A 3 10.55 -0.30 -17.62
N SER A 4 11.03 0.59 -18.48
CA SER A 4 12.26 0.39 -19.25
C SER A 4 13.52 0.74 -18.43
N ILE A 5 14.70 0.30 -18.92
CA ILE A 5 16.00 0.58 -18.29
C ILE A 5 16.29 2.09 -18.21
N SER A 6 15.87 2.87 -19.22
CA SER A 6 16.00 4.33 -19.20
C SER A 6 15.23 4.96 -18.03
N ASN A 7 14.05 4.42 -17.71
CA ASN A 7 13.22 4.90 -16.60
C ASN A 7 13.85 4.56 -15.24
N ALA A 8 14.53 3.42 -15.13
CA ALA A 8 15.26 3.05 -13.93
C ALA A 8 16.51 3.94 -13.69
N LEU A 9 17.11 4.47 -14.76
CA LEU A 9 18.34 5.29 -14.70
C LEU A 9 18.04 6.77 -14.40
N ILE A 10 17.00 7.33 -15.03
CA ILE A 10 16.59 8.73 -14.88
C ILE A 10 15.73 8.94 -13.62
N GLY A 11 15.04 7.88 -13.17
CA GLY A 11 13.96 7.96 -12.18
C GLY A 11 12.64 8.33 -12.85
N THR A 12 11.53 7.79 -12.32
CA THR A 12 10.17 8.16 -12.77
C THR A 12 9.47 9.01 -11.71
N ASP A 13 8.48 9.80 -12.14
CA ASP A 13 7.58 10.47 -11.21
C ASP A 13 6.92 9.46 -10.26
N LEU A 14 6.78 9.85 -9.00
CA LEU A 14 6.14 9.00 -8.00
C LEU A 14 4.65 8.86 -8.35
N LYS A 15 4.27 7.69 -8.84
CA LYS A 15 2.87 7.27 -8.96
C LYS A 15 2.58 6.16 -7.96
N VAL A 16 1.58 6.39 -7.11
CA VAL A 16 1.06 5.42 -6.16
C VAL A 16 -0.37 5.08 -6.57
N LYS A 17 -0.67 3.79 -6.69
CA LYS A 17 -2.01 3.25 -6.90
C LYS A 17 -2.42 2.48 -5.65
N LEU A 18 -3.65 2.69 -5.21
CA LEU A 18 -4.23 2.01 -4.06
C LEU A 18 -5.23 1.00 -4.61
N LEU A 19 -4.85 -0.28 -4.63
CA LEU A 19 -5.62 -1.34 -5.26
C LEU A 19 -6.41 -2.09 -4.19
N LEU A 20 -7.71 -1.83 -4.12
CA LEU A 20 -8.63 -2.44 -3.17
C LEU A 20 -9.12 -3.80 -3.66
N TYR A 21 -8.91 -4.81 -2.82
CA TYR A 21 -9.50 -6.13 -2.91
C TYR A 21 -10.39 -6.38 -1.70
N THR A 22 -11.53 -7.01 -1.95
CA THR A 22 -12.45 -7.53 -0.96
C THR A 22 -12.94 -8.92 -1.39
N ARG A 23 -13.78 -9.55 -0.58
CA ARG A 23 -14.44 -10.81 -0.98
C ARG A 23 -15.35 -10.66 -2.20
N GLN A 24 -15.82 -9.44 -2.52
CA GLN A 24 -16.65 -9.19 -3.69
C GLN A 24 -15.83 -9.13 -4.99
N ASN A 25 -14.55 -8.73 -4.92
CA ASN A 25 -13.68 -8.58 -6.09
C ASN A 25 -12.26 -9.18 -5.86
N PRO A 26 -12.13 -10.44 -5.43
CA PRO A 26 -10.85 -11.00 -4.96
C PRO A 26 -9.78 -11.13 -6.05
N ASN A 27 -10.18 -11.13 -7.34
CA ASN A 27 -9.28 -11.29 -8.48
C ASN A 27 -9.09 -10.00 -9.30
N CYS A 28 -9.86 -8.94 -9.02
CA CYS A 28 -9.86 -7.71 -9.82
C CYS A 28 -10.01 -6.50 -8.91
N ALA A 29 -8.88 -5.89 -8.56
CA ALA A 29 -8.88 -4.72 -7.70
C ALA A 29 -9.67 -3.55 -8.29
N GLU A 30 -10.27 -2.79 -7.40
CA GLU A 30 -10.72 -1.42 -7.66
C GLU A 30 -9.57 -0.46 -7.33
N GLU A 31 -9.24 0.46 -8.23
CA GLU A 31 -8.26 1.53 -7.93
C GLU A 31 -8.97 2.63 -7.14
N LEU A 32 -8.50 2.91 -5.93
CA LEU A 32 -9.04 3.92 -5.04
C LEU A 32 -8.37 5.28 -5.28
N ASP A 33 -9.19 6.28 -5.59
CA ASP A 33 -8.80 7.70 -5.57
C ASP A 33 -9.24 8.42 -4.28
N SER A 34 -10.24 7.86 -3.58
CA SER A 34 -10.80 8.33 -2.30
C SER A 34 -11.51 7.17 -1.60
N THR A 35 -12.16 7.43 -0.47
CA THR A 35 -13.05 6.46 0.21
C THR A 35 -14.37 6.20 -0.52
N ALA A 36 -14.73 7.02 -1.53
CA ALA A 36 -15.92 6.80 -2.34
C ALA A 36 -15.75 5.58 -3.26
N SER A 37 -16.06 4.40 -2.73
CA SER A 37 -15.92 3.11 -3.40
C SER A 37 -17.15 2.24 -3.19
N LYS A 38 -17.42 1.36 -4.15
CA LYS A 38 -18.52 0.39 -4.05
C LYS A 38 -18.17 -0.82 -3.20
N HIS A 39 -16.88 -1.11 -3.04
CA HIS A 39 -16.40 -2.28 -2.33
C HIS A 39 -15.77 -1.94 -0.97
N LEU A 40 -15.31 -0.70 -0.77
CA LEU A 40 -14.72 -0.29 0.51
C LEU A 40 -15.78 -0.22 1.60
N ASP A 41 -15.57 -0.96 2.68
CA ASP A 41 -16.37 -0.88 3.90
C ASP A 41 -15.46 -0.50 5.06
N VAL A 42 -15.43 0.79 5.40
CA VAL A 42 -14.54 1.36 6.43
C VAL A 42 -14.80 0.82 7.84
N THR A 43 -15.95 0.18 8.07
CA THR A 43 -16.26 -0.47 9.36
C THR A 43 -15.52 -1.80 9.53
N LYS A 44 -15.04 -2.38 8.43
CA LYS A 44 -14.23 -3.59 8.44
C LYS A 44 -12.76 -3.28 8.67
N LYS A 45 -12.06 -4.28 9.20
CA LYS A 45 -10.60 -4.28 9.26
C LYS A 45 -10.00 -3.98 7.88
N THR A 46 -8.97 -3.15 7.85
CA THR A 46 -8.27 -2.80 6.62
C THR A 46 -6.80 -3.17 6.72
N THR A 47 -6.36 -4.05 5.83
CA THR A 47 -4.96 -4.47 5.75
C THR A 47 -4.29 -3.86 4.53
N PHE A 48 -3.26 -3.04 4.77
CA PHE A 48 -2.40 -2.49 3.73
C PHE A 48 -1.24 -3.44 3.44
N ILE A 49 -1.04 -3.80 2.17
CA ILE A 49 0.11 -4.57 1.70
C ILE A 49 1.03 -3.64 0.92
N ILE A 50 2.27 -3.45 1.41
CA ILE A 50 3.23 -2.51 0.85
C ILE A 50 4.49 -3.24 0.44
N HIS A 51 4.74 -3.30 -0.87
CA HIS A 51 5.97 -3.90 -1.40
C HIS A 51 7.19 -2.98 -1.23
N GLY A 52 8.39 -3.54 -1.43
CA GLY A 52 9.65 -2.81 -1.32
C GLY A 52 10.23 -2.33 -2.65
N TYR A 53 11.53 -2.06 -2.63
CA TYR A 53 12.36 -1.67 -3.77
C TYR A 53 12.25 -2.65 -4.95
N ARG A 54 12.22 -2.14 -6.19
CA ARG A 54 12.12 -2.96 -7.41
C ARG A 54 13.19 -2.59 -8.42
N LEU A 55 14.00 -3.55 -8.85
CA LEU A 55 14.97 -3.28 -9.91
C LEU A 55 14.33 -3.23 -11.31
N THR A 56 13.34 -4.09 -11.56
CA THR A 56 12.74 -4.30 -12.90
C THR A 56 11.30 -3.78 -13.03
N GLY A 57 10.73 -3.21 -11.97
CA GLY A 57 9.34 -2.71 -11.94
C GLY A 57 8.25 -3.77 -12.14
N SER A 58 8.59 -5.07 -12.05
CA SER A 58 7.58 -6.14 -12.02
C SER A 58 6.69 -6.01 -10.78
N ILE A 59 5.50 -6.60 -10.80
CA ILE A 59 4.67 -6.74 -9.58
C ILE A 59 5.22 -7.90 -8.74
N PRO A 60 5.19 -7.86 -7.40
CA PRO A 60 5.71 -8.98 -6.61
C PRO A 60 4.76 -10.17 -6.75
N VAL A 61 5.30 -11.34 -7.14
CA VAL A 61 4.51 -12.55 -7.39
C VAL A 61 3.74 -13.04 -6.15
N TRP A 62 4.17 -12.65 -4.96
CA TRP A 62 3.55 -13.05 -3.69
C TRP A 62 2.30 -12.24 -3.31
N ILE A 63 2.04 -11.11 -3.96
CA ILE A 63 0.92 -10.23 -3.58
C ILE A 63 -0.44 -10.93 -3.77
N PRO A 64 -0.76 -11.53 -4.95
CA PRO A 64 -2.06 -12.16 -5.16
C PRO A 64 -2.35 -13.26 -4.12
N ASP A 65 -1.37 -14.12 -3.85
CA ASP A 65 -1.51 -15.19 -2.85
C ASP A 65 -1.79 -14.63 -1.45
N LEU A 66 -1.08 -13.57 -1.03
CA LEU A 66 -1.31 -12.95 0.27
C LEU A 66 -2.70 -12.29 0.35
N VAL A 67 -3.15 -11.62 -0.71
CA VAL A 67 -4.51 -11.06 -0.79
C VAL A 67 -5.55 -12.16 -0.59
N HIS A 68 -5.44 -13.27 -1.34
CA HIS A 68 -6.35 -14.40 -1.21
C HIS A 68 -6.35 -15.01 0.19
N LEU A 69 -5.18 -15.20 0.79
CA LEU A 69 -5.06 -15.74 2.14
C LEU A 69 -5.74 -14.83 3.17
N LEU A 70 -5.51 -13.51 3.12
CA LEU A 70 -6.15 -12.57 4.04
C LEU A 70 -7.67 -12.61 3.92
N LEU A 71 -8.19 -12.53 2.68
CA LEU A 71 -9.63 -12.57 2.42
C LEU A 71 -10.28 -13.91 2.79
N SER A 72 -9.51 -15.01 2.78
CA SER A 72 -9.99 -16.33 3.22
C SER A 72 -10.18 -16.43 4.73
N VAL A 73 -9.37 -15.69 5.51
CA VAL A 73 -9.40 -15.75 6.98
C VAL A 73 -10.50 -14.86 7.56
N GLU A 74 -10.71 -13.68 7.01
CA GLU A 74 -11.62 -12.68 7.57
C GLU A 74 -12.22 -11.81 6.45
N ASP A 75 -13.45 -11.33 6.63
CA ASP A 75 -14.08 -10.39 5.70
C ASP A 75 -13.51 -8.99 5.97
N MET A 76 -12.57 -8.55 5.14
CA MET A 76 -11.78 -7.34 5.36
C MET A 76 -11.56 -6.59 4.04
N ASN A 77 -11.12 -5.33 4.16
CA ASN A 77 -10.53 -4.61 3.03
C ASN A 77 -9.04 -4.98 2.94
N VAL A 78 -8.55 -5.32 1.75
CA VAL A 78 -7.12 -5.48 1.48
C VAL A 78 -6.70 -4.45 0.46
N ILE A 79 -5.83 -3.53 0.85
CA ILE A 79 -5.34 -2.45 -0.02
C ILE A 79 -3.89 -2.73 -0.37
N VAL A 80 -3.64 -3.08 -1.63
CA VAL A 80 -2.29 -3.20 -2.16
C VAL A 80 -1.80 -1.82 -2.59
N VAL A 81 -0.67 -1.39 -2.01
CA VAL A 81 -0.02 -0.12 -2.32
C VAL A 81 1.00 -0.35 -3.43
N ASP A 82 0.59 -0.11 -4.68
CA ASP A 82 1.47 -0.18 -5.84
C ASP A 82 2.15 1.17 -6.06
N TRP A 83 3.42 1.25 -5.65
CA TRP A 83 4.28 2.41 -5.85
C TRP A 83 5.47 2.05 -6.75
N ASN A 84 5.30 1.08 -7.66
CA ASN A 84 6.37 0.53 -8.48
C ASN A 84 7.18 1.59 -9.23
N GLN A 85 6.56 2.68 -9.70
CA GLN A 85 7.28 3.79 -10.33
C GLN A 85 8.23 4.48 -9.34
N GLY A 86 7.78 4.79 -8.12
CA GLY A 86 8.63 5.34 -7.08
C GLY A 86 9.69 4.37 -6.53
N ALA A 87 9.45 3.06 -6.66
CA ALA A 87 10.31 1.99 -6.18
C ALA A 87 11.35 1.52 -7.21
N THR A 88 11.16 1.87 -8.49
CA THR A 88 11.99 1.40 -9.61
C THR A 88 13.04 2.40 -10.03
N THR A 89 14.23 2.23 -9.48
CA THR A 89 15.39 3.07 -9.79
C THR A 89 16.68 2.30 -9.56
N LEU A 90 17.73 2.57 -10.32
CA LEU A 90 19.06 2.01 -10.04
C LEU A 90 19.70 2.62 -8.78
N ILE A 91 19.18 3.76 -8.30
CA ILE A 91 19.73 4.50 -7.17
C ILE A 91 18.83 4.30 -5.95
N TYR A 92 19.21 3.39 -5.05
CA TYR A 92 18.43 3.04 -3.85
C TYR A 92 18.03 4.25 -2.99
N SER A 93 18.91 5.26 -2.88
CA SER A 93 18.62 6.46 -2.09
C SER A 93 17.45 7.28 -2.63
N ASN A 94 17.18 7.23 -3.94
CA ASN A 94 16.01 7.87 -4.54
C ASN A 94 14.71 7.15 -4.13
N ALA A 95 14.70 5.81 -4.16
CA ALA A 95 13.55 5.02 -3.68
C ALA A 95 13.29 5.25 -2.18
N SER A 96 14.35 5.32 -1.37
CA SER A 96 14.25 5.63 0.06
C SER A 96 13.63 7.01 0.32
N ARG A 97 13.99 8.04 -0.45
CA ARG A 97 13.38 9.39 -0.33
C ARG A 97 11.90 9.41 -0.66
N ASN A 98 11.44 8.54 -1.56
CA ASN A 98 10.02 8.44 -1.93
C ASN A 98 9.17 7.80 -0.83
N CYS A 99 9.75 7.04 0.10
CA CYS A 99 9.00 6.33 1.15
C CYS A 99 8.14 7.29 2.00
N LYS A 100 8.68 8.45 2.37
CA LYS A 100 7.94 9.45 3.14
C LYS A 100 6.74 10.02 2.35
N LYS A 101 6.92 10.28 1.05
CA LYS A 101 5.84 10.75 0.17
C LYS A 101 4.74 9.71 -0.01
N VAL A 102 5.10 8.42 -0.14
CA VAL A 102 4.11 7.33 -0.16
C VAL A 102 3.34 7.29 1.16
N ALA A 103 4.02 7.43 2.30
CA ALA A 103 3.37 7.49 3.60
C ALA A 103 2.40 8.68 3.74
N GLU A 104 2.74 9.86 3.21
CA GLU A 104 1.84 11.03 3.19
C GLU A 104 0.55 10.75 2.37
N ILE A 105 0.67 10.04 1.24
CA ILE A 105 -0.50 9.61 0.44
C ILE A 105 -1.37 8.63 1.23
N LEU A 106 -0.75 7.64 1.89
CA LEU A 106 -1.48 6.68 2.72
C LEU A 106 -2.16 7.35 3.91
N LYS A 107 -1.48 8.31 4.55
CA LYS A 107 -2.05 9.10 5.64
C LYS A 107 -3.33 9.82 5.19
N LYS A 108 -3.32 10.43 4.00
CA LYS A 108 -4.50 11.11 3.47
C LYS A 108 -5.69 10.16 3.31
N LEU A 109 -5.48 8.98 2.72
CA LEU A 109 -6.55 7.97 2.60
C LEU A 109 -7.05 7.54 3.99
N ILE A 110 -6.14 7.29 4.94
CA ILE A 110 -6.52 6.89 6.29
C ILE A 110 -7.32 8.00 6.98
N ASP A 111 -6.91 9.26 6.86
CA ASP A 111 -7.66 10.39 7.42
C ASP A 111 -9.10 10.43 6.85
N GLU A 112 -9.28 10.22 5.54
CA GLU A 112 -10.60 10.11 4.91
C GLU A 112 -11.39 8.91 5.47
N MET A 113 -10.75 7.73 5.61
CA MET A 113 -11.39 6.55 6.20
C MET A 113 -11.86 6.79 7.64
N LEU A 114 -11.07 7.52 8.45
CA LEU A 114 -11.44 7.87 9.83
C LEU A 114 -12.64 8.81 9.88
N VAL A 115 -12.72 9.79 8.96
CA VAL A 115 -13.89 10.66 8.81
C VAL A 115 -15.14 9.84 8.49
N ASP A 116 -14.99 8.79 7.68
CA ASP A 116 -16.08 7.89 7.30
C ASP A 116 -16.40 6.80 8.34
N GLY A 117 -15.69 6.78 9.48
CA GLY A 117 -16.00 5.93 10.63
C GLY A 117 -15.08 4.72 10.82
N ALA A 118 -13.95 4.63 10.11
CA ALA A 118 -12.90 3.69 10.46
C ALA A 118 -12.28 4.03 11.84
N SER A 119 -11.59 3.06 12.42
CA SER A 119 -10.81 3.26 13.64
C SER A 119 -9.36 2.81 13.43
N LEU A 120 -8.41 3.50 14.06
CA LEU A 120 -6.97 3.22 13.89
C LEU A 120 -6.60 1.79 14.34
N ASP A 121 -7.30 1.23 15.33
CA ASP A 121 -7.08 -0.15 15.80
C ASP A 121 -7.52 -1.22 14.79
N SER A 122 -8.39 -0.88 13.82
CA SER A 122 -8.79 -1.78 12.74
C SER A 122 -7.81 -1.78 11.56
N LEU A 123 -6.76 -0.96 11.60
CA LEU A 123 -5.77 -0.85 10.54
C LEU A 123 -4.56 -1.73 10.80
N HIS A 124 -4.17 -2.51 9.79
CA HIS A 124 -2.97 -3.34 9.81
C HIS A 124 -2.09 -3.02 8.59
N MET A 125 -0.81 -2.73 8.80
CA MET A 125 0.15 -2.56 7.72
C MET A 125 1.11 -3.75 7.64
N ILE A 126 1.24 -4.33 6.46
CA ILE A 126 2.22 -5.37 6.13
C ILE A 126 3.19 -4.77 5.11
N GLY A 127 4.39 -4.42 5.58
CA GLY A 127 5.44 -3.82 4.77
C GLY A 127 6.63 -4.74 4.57
N VAL A 128 7.12 -4.86 3.35
CA VAL A 128 8.34 -5.62 3.02
C VAL A 128 9.43 -4.69 2.50
N SER A 129 10.64 -4.78 3.05
CA SER A 129 11.81 -3.96 2.72
C SER A 129 11.48 -2.46 2.87
N LEU A 130 11.60 -1.65 1.81
CA LEU A 130 11.17 -0.24 1.85
C LEU A 130 9.69 -0.06 2.23
N GLY A 131 8.84 -1.07 1.99
CA GLY A 131 7.46 -1.07 2.45
C GLY A 131 7.32 -1.09 3.98
N ALA A 132 8.28 -1.71 4.70
CA ALA A 132 8.31 -1.69 6.16
C ALA A 132 8.63 -0.27 6.68
N HIS A 133 9.54 0.44 6.01
CA HIS A 133 9.82 1.84 6.33
C HIS A 133 8.63 2.76 6.03
N ILE A 134 7.93 2.56 4.91
CA ILE A 134 6.68 3.27 4.61
C ILE A 134 5.66 3.05 5.74
N SER A 135 5.48 1.79 6.16
CA SER A 135 4.59 1.45 7.28
C SER A 135 5.00 2.17 8.57
N GLY A 136 6.31 2.22 8.86
CA GLY A 136 6.85 2.95 10.01
C GLY A 136 6.61 4.45 9.95
N PHE A 137 6.74 5.09 8.79
CA PHE A 137 6.41 6.51 8.62
C PHE A 137 4.92 6.78 8.84
N VAL A 138 4.02 5.93 8.32
CA VAL A 138 2.59 6.07 8.59
C VAL A 138 2.30 5.88 10.08
N GLY A 139 2.89 4.86 10.71
CA GLY A 139 2.79 4.67 12.16
C GLY A 139 3.23 5.88 12.96
N GLN A 140 4.35 6.51 12.58
CA GLN A 140 4.83 7.75 13.20
C GLN A 140 3.83 8.92 13.02
N MET A 141 3.21 9.05 11.85
CA MET A 141 2.23 10.11 11.57
C MET A 141 0.92 9.98 12.36
N PHE A 142 0.65 8.79 12.90
CA PHE A 142 -0.48 8.50 13.79
C PHE A 142 -0.01 8.21 15.23
N ASP A 143 1.14 8.76 15.64
CA ASP A 143 1.68 8.65 17.01
C ASP A 143 1.80 7.21 17.55
N GLY A 144 2.01 6.23 16.66
CA GLY A 144 2.12 4.82 17.00
C GLY A 144 0.80 4.13 17.37
N THR A 145 -0.35 4.74 17.07
CA THR A 145 -1.68 4.23 17.47
C THR A 145 -2.36 3.32 16.44
N LEU A 146 -1.70 3.01 15.33
CA LEU A 146 -2.18 2.00 14.37
C LEU A 146 -2.30 0.63 15.06
N GLY A 147 -3.36 -0.11 14.75
CA GLY A 147 -3.65 -1.40 15.37
C GLY A 147 -2.52 -2.42 15.22
N ARG A 148 -1.87 -2.48 14.05
CA ARG A 148 -0.70 -3.35 13.84
C ARG A 148 0.21 -2.90 12.70
N ILE A 149 1.52 -3.09 12.87
CA ILE A 149 2.51 -3.05 11.79
C ILE A 149 3.30 -4.37 11.79
N THR A 150 3.49 -4.96 10.62
CA THR A 150 4.35 -6.12 10.38
C THR A 150 5.39 -5.75 9.33
N GLY A 151 6.67 -5.75 9.72
CA GLY A 151 7.80 -5.43 8.85
C GLY A 151 8.69 -6.65 8.60
N LYS A 152 9.11 -6.87 7.35
CA LYS A 152 10.12 -7.87 6.96
C LYS A 152 11.15 -7.27 6.01
#